data_AF-A0AAP8KLJ1-F1
#
_entry.id   AF-A0AAP8KLJ1-F1
#
_cell.length_a   1.000
_cell.length_b   1.000
_cell.length_c   1.000
_cell.angle_alpha   90.00
_cell.angle_beta   90.00
_cell.angle_gamma   90.00
#
_symmetry.space_group_name_H-M   'P 1'
#
loop_
_entity.id
_entity.type
_entity.pdbx_description
1 polymer ?
#
loop_
_entity_poly.entity_id
_entity_poly.type
_entity_poly.pdbx_seq_one_letter_code
_entity_poly.pdbx_strand_id
1 'polypeptide(L)'
;GLTSDPQFQTGRQEFINNGLAEWRNNEANKPKAKGGKTEGEKTEDVYKRLIKQQKEQIALQGQNTELAKVKYQVSQGELASLTEAQKKTVLQNAALIDQVKLREQLRNYEANLADSNASARAANEAQLLGYGQGTRFRERLQEQFNLRKEFEQKNTDLLRQRQAGEIDETFYQQGLALNKRYL
;
A
#
# COMPACT_ATOMS: atom_id res chain seq x y z
N GLY A 1 -36.59 31.00 55.51
CA GLY A 1 -35.99 29.95 54.66
C GLY A 1 -35.06 29.11 55.53
N LEU A 2 -35.10 27.79 55.38
CA LEU A 2 -34.50 26.74 56.22
C LEU A 2 -32.95 26.73 56.26
N THR A 3 -32.28 27.88 56.28
CA THR A 3 -30.84 27.96 56.02
C THR A 3 -29.94 27.92 57.26
N SER A 4 -30.48 27.91 58.48
CA SER A 4 -29.67 27.98 59.72
C SER A 4 -30.22 27.19 60.92
N ASP A 5 -30.88 26.05 60.70
CA ASP A 5 -31.34 25.18 61.80
C ASP A 5 -30.18 24.37 62.42
N PRO A 6 -29.94 24.42 63.75
CA PRO A 6 -28.83 23.73 64.43
C PRO A 6 -28.84 22.21 64.25
N GLN A 7 -30.03 21.62 64.10
CA GLN A 7 -30.25 20.18 64.00
C GLN A 7 -29.61 19.55 62.75
N PHE A 8 -29.34 20.37 61.72
CA PHE A 8 -28.72 19.93 60.47
C PHE A 8 -27.26 20.41 60.34
N GLN A 9 -26.67 21.02 61.37
CA GLN A 9 -25.28 21.49 61.31
C GLN A 9 -24.30 20.32 61.31
N THR A 10 -24.51 19.33 62.18
CA THR A 10 -23.63 18.16 62.30
C THR A 10 -23.62 17.31 61.03
N GLY A 11 -24.80 16.95 60.50
CA GLY A 11 -24.89 16.19 59.26
C GLY A 11 -24.31 16.93 58.04
N ARG A 12 -24.38 18.27 58.02
CA ARG A 12 -23.77 19.08 56.95
C ARG A 12 -22.24 19.10 57.05
N GLN A 13 -21.70 19.19 58.26
CA GLN A 13 -20.25 19.12 58.49
C GLN A 13 -19.69 17.74 58.16
N GLU A 14 -20.40 16.67 58.52
CA GLU A 14 -20.00 15.29 58.18
C GLU A 14 -20.03 15.05 56.67
N PHE A 15 -21.07 15.54 55.97
CA PHE A 15 -21.14 15.43 54.51
C PHE A 15 -20.00 16.20 53.81
N ILE A 16 -19.67 17.39 54.30
CA ILE A 16 -18.54 18.18 53.81
C ILE A 16 -17.22 17.44 54.08
N ASN A 17 -17.01 16.93 55.28
CA ASN A 17 -15.78 16.23 55.66
C ASN A 17 -15.59 14.93 54.87
N ASN A 18 -16.65 14.15 54.68
CA ASN A 18 -16.61 12.94 53.87
C ASN A 18 -16.35 13.25 52.40
N GLY A 19 -17.04 14.25 51.83
CA GLY A 19 -16.79 14.69 50.47
C GLY A 19 -15.35 15.22 50.26
N LEU A 20 -14.79 15.91 51.26
CA LEU A 20 -13.41 16.39 51.21
C LEU A 20 -12.38 15.25 51.32
N ALA A 21 -12.65 14.24 52.15
CA ALA A 21 -11.81 13.05 52.28
C ALA A 21 -11.84 12.18 51.02
N GLU A 22 -13.02 11.98 50.43
CA GLU A 22 -13.18 11.29 49.14
C GLU A 22 -12.48 12.04 48.01
N TRP A 23 -12.60 13.37 47.97
CA TRP A 23 -11.90 14.19 46.99
C TRP A 23 -10.37 14.06 47.13
N ARG A 24 -9.83 14.15 48.35
CA ARG A 24 -8.38 13.95 48.61
C ARG A 24 -7.90 12.55 48.24
N ASN A 25 -8.69 11.52 48.54
CA ASN A 25 -8.38 10.14 48.21
C ASN A 25 -8.37 9.92 46.69
N ASN A 26 -9.39 10.44 46.00
CA ASN A 26 -9.46 10.41 44.54
C ASN A 26 -8.34 11.21 43.88
N GLU A 27 -7.95 12.36 44.45
CA GLU A 27 -6.87 13.18 43.92
C GLU A 27 -5.49 12.53 44.13
N ALA A 28 -5.26 11.91 45.29
CA ALA A 28 -4.03 11.16 45.58
C ALA A 28 -3.90 9.89 44.74
N ASN A 29 -5.03 9.25 44.37
CA ASN A 29 -5.08 8.05 43.54
C ASN A 29 -5.36 8.32 42.06
N LYS A 30 -5.38 9.59 41.62
CA LYS A 30 -5.43 9.90 40.19
C LYS A 30 -4.21 9.25 39.52
N PRO A 31 -4.40 8.41 38.49
CA PRO A 31 -3.27 7.91 37.73
C PRO A 31 -2.52 9.12 37.17
N LYS A 32 -1.24 9.28 37.55
CA LYS A 32 -0.40 10.35 37.00
C LYS A 32 -0.48 10.23 35.49
N ALA A 33 -0.94 11.30 34.83
CA ALA A 33 -0.86 11.39 33.38
C ALA A 33 0.59 11.13 33.01
N LYS A 34 0.88 10.04 32.32
CA LYS A 34 2.20 9.84 31.71
C LYS A 34 2.39 11.05 30.80
N GLY A 35 3.22 12.00 31.24
CA GLY A 35 3.57 13.16 30.43
C GLY A 35 3.98 12.69 29.04
N GLY A 36 3.67 13.50 28.02
CA GLY A 36 4.08 13.19 26.65
C GLY A 36 5.57 12.83 26.62
N LYS A 37 5.93 11.81 25.83
CA LYS A 37 7.31 11.33 25.72
C LYS A 37 8.26 12.51 25.51
N THR A 38 9.34 12.54 26.27
CA THR A 38 10.42 13.51 26.09
C THR A 38 11.05 13.37 24.70
N GLU A 39 11.70 14.42 24.19
CA GLU A 39 12.41 14.35 22.89
C GLU A 39 13.49 13.26 22.88
N GLY A 40 14.12 12.99 24.03
CA GLY A 40 15.05 11.88 24.20
C GLY A 40 14.38 10.51 24.00
N GLU A 41 13.24 10.27 24.66
CA GLU A 41 12.47 9.01 24.51
C GLU A 41 11.94 8.83 23.09
N LYS A 42 11.49 9.92 22.43
CA LYS A 42 11.08 9.87 21.02
C LYS A 42 12.24 9.48 20.11
N THR A 43 13.42 10.06 20.34
CA THR A 43 14.63 9.76 19.56
C THR A 43 15.05 8.30 19.75
N GLU A 44 15.01 7.80 20.98
CA GLU A 44 15.29 6.40 21.29
C GLU A 44 14.30 5.44 20.61
N ASP A 45 13.01 5.78 20.61
CA ASP A 45 11.97 5.00 19.93
C ASP A 45 12.17 4.95 18.41
N VAL A 46 12.53 6.07 17.79
CA VAL A 46 12.87 6.15 16.36
C VAL A 46 14.08 5.26 16.06
N TYR A 47 15.12 5.34 16.88
CA TYR A 47 16.33 4.53 16.71
C TYR A 47 16.04 3.03 16.82
N LYS A 48 15.25 2.62 17.83
CA LYS A 48 14.80 1.23 17.99
C LYS A 48 14.00 0.74 16.78
N ARG A 49 13.11 1.59 16.24
CA ARG A 49 12.32 1.27 15.04
C ARG A 49 13.22 1.09 13.81
N LEU A 50 14.22 1.96 13.63
CA LEU A 50 15.16 1.87 12.52
C LEU A 50 15.97 0.57 12.57
N ILE A 51 16.50 0.21 13.74
CA ILE A 51 17.23 -1.06 13.93
C ILE A 51 16.32 -2.25 13.60
N LYS A 52 15.07 -2.22 14.07
CA LYS A 52 14.09 -3.28 13.77
C LYS A 52 13.86 -3.42 12.26
N GLN A 53 13.63 -2.30 11.57
CA GLN A 53 13.46 -2.28 10.11
C GLN A 53 14.69 -2.83 9.37
N GLN A 54 15.90 -2.46 9.80
CA GLN A 54 17.14 -2.98 9.20
C GLN A 54 17.28 -4.49 9.42
N LYS A 55 16.96 -5.00 10.61
CA LYS A 55 16.97 -6.44 10.90
C LYS A 55 15.98 -7.21 10.04
N GLU A 56 14.77 -6.68 9.87
CA GLU A 56 13.76 -7.25 9.00
C GLU A 56 14.25 -7.28 7.54
N GLN A 57 14.81 -6.18 7.03
CA GLN A 57 15.36 -6.13 5.67
C GLN A 57 16.48 -7.15 5.44
N ILE A 58 17.40 -7.32 6.41
CA ILE A 58 18.47 -8.30 6.33
C ILE A 58 17.90 -9.73 6.35
N ALA A 59 16.97 -10.01 7.27
CA ALA A 59 16.38 -11.35 7.41
C ALA A 59 15.53 -11.74 6.20
N LEU A 60 14.91 -10.76 5.54
CA LEU A 60 14.06 -10.94 4.37
C LEU A 60 14.79 -10.65 3.05
N GLN A 61 16.13 -10.55 3.07
CA GLN A 61 16.89 -10.31 1.85
C GLN A 61 16.60 -11.40 0.80
N GLY A 62 16.14 -10.98 -0.38
CA GLY A 62 15.72 -11.89 -1.46
C GLY A 62 14.33 -12.51 -1.28
N GLN A 63 13.63 -12.23 -0.18
CA GLN A 63 12.28 -12.70 0.12
C GLN A 63 11.31 -11.52 0.26
N ASN A 64 10.80 -11.03 -0.87
CA ASN A 64 9.88 -9.87 -0.89
C ASN A 64 8.39 -10.26 -0.81
N THR A 65 8.08 -11.46 -0.33
CA THR A 65 6.70 -11.96 -0.25
C THR A 65 6.03 -11.53 1.05
N GLU A 66 4.71 -11.30 1.01
CA GLU A 66 3.93 -10.99 2.20
C GLU A 66 3.96 -12.16 3.19
N LEU A 67 3.96 -13.40 2.68
CA LEU A 67 4.07 -14.59 3.52
C LEU A 67 5.40 -14.61 4.31
N ALA A 68 6.52 -14.22 3.69
CA ALA A 68 7.82 -14.17 4.37
C ALA A 68 7.84 -13.12 5.48
N LYS A 69 7.28 -11.93 5.22
CA LYS A 69 7.13 -10.86 6.23
C LYS A 69 6.29 -11.32 7.41
N VAL A 70 5.12 -11.92 7.17
CA VAL A 70 4.26 -12.40 8.25
C VAL A 70 4.95 -13.51 9.06
N LYS A 71 5.63 -14.47 8.41
CA LYS A 71 6.40 -15.51 9.12
C LYS A 71 7.49 -14.91 10.00
N TYR A 72 8.17 -13.86 9.53
CA TYR A 72 9.16 -13.13 10.30
C TYR A 72 8.53 -12.45 11.52
N GLN A 73 7.44 -11.71 11.33
CA GLN A 73 6.73 -11.05 12.45
C GLN A 73 6.23 -12.05 13.50
N VAL A 74 5.78 -13.24 13.07
CA VAL A 74 5.43 -14.34 13.99
C VAL A 74 6.65 -14.81 14.78
N SER A 75 7.80 -15.02 14.13
CA SER A 75 9.03 -15.49 14.81
C SER A 75 9.64 -14.45 15.76
N GLN A 76 9.46 -13.16 15.45
CA GLN A 76 9.86 -12.05 16.32
C GLN A 76 8.87 -11.80 17.48
N GLY A 77 7.77 -12.56 17.57
CA GLY A 77 6.76 -12.41 18.62
C GLY A 77 5.88 -11.17 18.47
N GLU A 78 5.90 -10.49 17.33
CA GLU A 78 5.13 -9.26 17.10
C GLU A 78 3.63 -9.52 17.05
N LEU A 79 3.25 -10.75 16.67
CA LEU A 79 1.87 -11.22 16.63
C LEU A 79 1.51 -12.08 17.85
N ALA A 80 2.23 -11.93 18.97
CA ALA A 80 2.00 -12.72 20.19
C ALA A 80 0.61 -12.51 20.81
N SER A 81 -0.03 -11.36 20.57
CA SER A 81 -1.40 -11.08 21.03
C SER A 81 -2.48 -11.81 20.23
N LEU A 82 -2.14 -12.36 19.06
CA LEU A 82 -3.07 -13.13 18.24
C LEU A 82 -3.15 -14.59 18.70
N THR A 83 -4.35 -15.16 18.65
CA THR A 83 -4.54 -16.62 18.81
C THR A 83 -3.89 -17.39 17.66
N GLU A 84 -3.62 -18.68 17.86
CA GLU A 84 -3.07 -19.53 16.80
C GLU A 84 -3.98 -19.62 15.56
N ALA A 85 -5.30 -19.61 15.76
CA ALA A 85 -6.26 -19.55 14.66
C ALA A 85 -6.13 -18.25 13.86
N GLN A 86 -6.02 -17.11 14.53
CA GLN A 86 -5.83 -15.81 13.88
C GLN A 86 -4.50 -15.74 13.13
N LYS A 87 -3.39 -16.23 13.72
CA LYS A 87 -2.09 -16.30 13.05
C LYS A 87 -2.16 -17.13 11.77
N LYS A 88 -2.86 -18.28 11.82
CA LYS A 88 -3.07 -19.13 10.64
C LYS A 88 -3.84 -18.38 9.54
N THR A 89 -4.89 -17.65 9.89
CA THR A 89 -5.64 -16.84 8.93
C THR A 89 -4.76 -15.75 8.30
N VAL A 90 -3.95 -15.04 9.09
CA VAL A 90 -3.04 -13.99 8.58
C VAL A 90 -2.02 -14.59 7.62
N LEU A 91 -1.43 -15.75 7.96
CA LEU A 91 -0.50 -16.47 7.09
C LEU A 91 -1.17 -16.92 5.77
N GLN A 92 -2.39 -17.42 5.83
CA GLN A 92 -3.16 -17.80 4.64
C GLN A 92 -3.46 -16.59 3.75
N ASN A 93 -3.91 -15.48 4.34
CA ASN A 93 -4.17 -14.25 3.60
C ASN A 93 -2.91 -13.72 2.93
N ALA A 94 -1.77 -13.76 3.61
CA ALA A 94 -0.48 -13.35 3.04
C ALA A 94 -0.10 -14.20 1.82
N ALA A 95 -0.26 -15.53 1.91
CA ALA A 95 -0.01 -16.43 0.78
C ALA A 95 -0.96 -16.17 -0.41
N LEU A 96 -2.23 -15.84 -0.14
CA LEU A 96 -3.20 -15.47 -1.18
C LEU A 96 -2.82 -14.15 -1.87
N ILE A 97 -2.36 -13.15 -1.11
CA ILE A 97 -1.87 -11.89 -1.67
C ILE A 97 -0.68 -12.14 -2.60
N ASP A 98 0.27 -12.97 -2.17
CA ASP A 98 1.42 -13.34 -3.01
C ASP A 98 0.97 -14.03 -4.32
N GLN A 99 -0.03 -14.91 -4.24
CA GLN A 99 -0.59 -15.57 -5.42
C GLN A 99 -1.28 -14.58 -6.38
N VAL A 100 -2.04 -13.61 -5.84
CA VAL A 100 -2.69 -12.57 -6.65
C VAL A 100 -1.64 -11.71 -7.35
N LYS A 101 -0.62 -11.24 -6.62
CA LYS A 101 0.50 -10.48 -7.19
C LYS A 101 1.20 -11.25 -8.31
N LEU A 102 1.49 -12.53 -8.11
CA LEU A 102 2.10 -13.37 -9.14
C LEU A 102 1.21 -13.50 -10.38
N ARG A 103 -0.09 -13.73 -10.20
CA ARG A 103 -1.04 -13.81 -11.33
C ARG A 103 -1.13 -12.51 -12.11
N GLU A 104 -1.10 -11.38 -11.43
CA GLU A 104 -1.07 -10.06 -12.05
C GLU A 104 0.21 -9.83 -12.85
N GLN A 105 1.37 -10.16 -12.27
CA GLN A 105 2.65 -10.11 -12.98
C GLN A 105 2.66 -10.99 -14.23
N LEU A 106 2.14 -12.22 -14.14
CA LEU A 106 2.03 -13.13 -15.28
C LEU A 106 1.09 -12.59 -16.35
N ARG A 107 -0.07 -12.03 -15.97
CA ARG A 107 -0.98 -11.39 -16.92
C ARG A 107 -0.32 -10.23 -17.66
N ASN A 108 0.40 -9.38 -16.94
CA ASN A 108 1.11 -8.24 -17.53
C ASN A 108 2.23 -8.72 -18.45
N TYR A 109 2.95 -9.77 -18.06
CA TYR A 109 3.98 -10.39 -18.90
C TYR A 109 3.38 -10.99 -20.18
N GLU A 110 2.28 -11.72 -20.07
CA GLU A 110 1.56 -12.31 -21.21
C GLU A 110 1.06 -11.25 -22.18
N ALA A 111 0.45 -10.16 -21.67
CA ALA A 111 0.01 -9.04 -22.49
C ALA A 111 1.19 -8.40 -23.26
N ASN A 112 2.29 -8.10 -22.57
CA ASN A 112 3.49 -7.55 -23.23
C ASN A 112 4.05 -8.51 -24.30
N LEU A 113 4.01 -9.82 -24.05
CA LEU A 113 4.50 -10.84 -24.97
C LEU A 113 3.59 -10.96 -26.20
N ALA A 114 2.27 -10.91 -26.01
CA ALA A 114 1.30 -10.89 -27.09
C ALA A 114 1.50 -9.66 -28.00
N ASP A 115 1.65 -8.47 -27.40
CA ASP A 115 1.88 -7.21 -28.12
C ASP A 115 3.20 -7.24 -28.91
N SER A 116 4.28 -7.70 -28.27
CA SER A 116 5.59 -7.84 -28.92
C SER A 116 5.55 -8.81 -30.10
N ASN A 117 4.86 -9.95 -29.94
CA ASN A 117 4.70 -10.93 -31.00
C ASN A 117 3.83 -10.42 -32.15
N ALA A 118 2.73 -9.71 -31.85
CA ALA A 118 1.88 -9.08 -32.86
C ALA A 118 2.67 -8.05 -33.67
N SER A 119 3.45 -7.19 -33.00
CA SER A 119 4.38 -6.26 -33.64
C SER A 119 5.40 -6.98 -34.53
N ALA A 120 6.05 -8.04 -34.04
CA ALA A 120 7.03 -8.77 -34.81
C ALA A 120 6.44 -9.43 -36.07
N ARG A 121 5.22 -9.98 -35.97
CA ARG A 121 4.50 -10.56 -37.12
C ARG A 121 4.16 -9.50 -38.16
N ALA A 122 3.59 -8.38 -37.74
CA ALA A 122 3.24 -7.29 -38.66
C ALA A 122 4.48 -6.68 -39.34
N ALA A 123 5.62 -6.61 -38.64
CA ALA A 123 6.90 -6.20 -39.24
C ALA A 123 7.35 -7.19 -40.33
N ASN A 124 7.24 -8.50 -40.06
CA ASN A 124 7.61 -9.55 -41.01
C ASN A 124 6.69 -9.53 -42.25
N GLU A 125 5.38 -9.38 -42.05
CA GLU A 125 4.41 -9.24 -43.14
C GLU A 125 4.70 -8.01 -44.01
N ALA A 126 5.03 -6.86 -43.41
CA ALA A 126 5.42 -5.67 -44.17
C ALA A 126 6.69 -5.90 -45.01
N GLN A 127 7.69 -6.61 -44.48
CA GLN A 127 8.87 -7.00 -45.24
C GLN A 127 8.53 -7.93 -46.42
N LEU A 128 7.63 -8.89 -46.20
CA LEU A 128 7.17 -9.82 -47.22
C LEU A 128 6.40 -9.08 -48.34
N LEU A 129 5.50 -8.17 -47.99
CA LEU A 129 4.75 -7.34 -48.95
C LEU A 129 5.67 -6.41 -49.77
N GLY A 130 6.76 -5.94 -49.16
CA GLY A 130 7.78 -5.14 -49.82
C GLY A 130 8.78 -5.93 -50.66
N TYR A 131 8.72 -7.26 -50.64
CA TYR A 131 9.63 -8.11 -51.38
C TYR A 131 9.48 -7.88 -52.90
N GLY A 132 10.61 -7.68 -53.59
CA GLY A 132 10.62 -7.40 -55.03
C GLY A 132 10.18 -5.99 -55.45
N GLN A 133 9.74 -5.12 -54.53
CA GLN A 133 9.21 -3.78 -54.84
C GLN A 133 10.28 -2.65 -54.78
N GLY A 134 11.56 -2.99 -54.59
CA GLY A 134 12.67 -2.03 -54.48
C GLY A 134 12.89 -1.45 -53.08
N THR A 135 13.99 -0.73 -52.86
CA THR A 135 14.40 -0.20 -51.54
C THR A 135 13.47 0.90 -51.01
N ARG A 136 13.12 1.89 -51.83
CA ARG A 136 12.26 3.02 -51.41
C ARG A 136 10.86 2.60 -50.95
N PHE A 137 10.28 1.57 -51.56
CA PHE A 137 8.98 1.04 -51.13
C PHE A 137 9.08 0.34 -49.78
N ARG A 138 10.12 -0.45 -49.56
CA ARG A 138 10.41 -1.10 -48.27
C ARG A 138 10.67 -0.09 -47.16
N GLU A 139 11.42 0.98 -47.42
CA GLU A 139 11.67 2.07 -46.47
C GLU A 139 10.36 2.72 -46.02
N ARG A 140 9.48 3.11 -46.96
CA ARG A 140 8.17 3.69 -46.62
C ARG A 140 7.26 2.71 -45.86
N LEU A 141 7.25 1.44 -46.24
CA LEU A 141 6.51 0.41 -45.51
C LEU A 141 7.02 0.28 -44.06
N GLN A 142 8.34 0.32 -43.87
CA GLN A 142 8.94 0.23 -42.55
C GLN A 142 8.67 1.47 -41.70
N GLU A 143 8.70 2.67 -42.29
CA GLU A 143 8.29 3.91 -41.61
C GLU A 143 6.82 3.87 -41.16
N GLN A 144 5.91 3.45 -42.05
CA GLN A 144 4.49 3.29 -41.74
C GLN A 144 4.26 2.25 -40.64
N PHE A 145 5.01 1.15 -40.69
CA PHE A 145 4.97 0.13 -39.66
C PHE A 145 5.45 0.67 -38.30
N ASN A 146 6.58 1.39 -38.28
CA ASN A 146 7.12 1.98 -37.07
C ASN A 146 6.16 3.00 -36.43
N LEU A 147 5.51 3.85 -37.24
CA LEU A 147 4.49 4.80 -36.76
C LEU A 147 3.31 4.10 -36.07
N ARG A 148 2.80 3.03 -36.70
CA ARG A 148 1.71 2.23 -36.11
C ARG A 148 2.14 1.56 -34.81
N LYS A 149 3.36 1.01 -34.78
CA LYS A 149 3.93 0.37 -33.60
C LYS A 149 4.08 1.35 -32.43
N GLU A 150 4.61 2.55 -32.68
CA GLU A 150 4.76 3.59 -31.65
C GLU A 150 3.41 4.00 -31.06
N PHE A 151 2.37 4.09 -31.90
CA PHE A 151 1.03 4.39 -31.43
C PHE A 151 0.42 3.27 -30.59
N GLU A 152 0.57 2.01 -31.00
CA GLU A 152 0.09 0.87 -30.21
C GLU A 152 0.78 0.84 -28.85
N GLN A 153 2.09 1.08 -28.82
CA GLN A 153 2.85 1.22 -27.57
C GLN A 153 2.28 2.31 -26.66
N LYS A 154 1.98 3.51 -27.19
CA LYS A 154 1.37 4.60 -26.39
C LYS A 154 0.00 4.23 -25.81
N ASN A 155 -0.80 3.44 -26.52
CA ASN A 155 -2.09 2.97 -26.01
C ASN A 155 -1.92 1.89 -24.93
N THR A 156 -0.97 0.97 -25.11
CA THR A 156 -0.63 -0.04 -24.10
C THR A 156 -0.10 0.61 -22.83
N ASP A 157 0.74 1.63 -22.94
CA ASP A 157 1.27 2.38 -21.79
C ASP A 157 0.15 3.08 -21.01
N LEU A 158 -0.81 3.72 -21.70
CA LEU A 158 -2.01 4.28 -21.07
C LEU A 158 -2.80 3.20 -20.31
N LEU A 159 -2.99 2.02 -20.90
CA LEU A 159 -3.70 0.94 -20.23
C LEU A 159 -2.94 0.46 -18.98
N ARG A 160 -1.61 0.35 -19.04
CA ARG A 160 -0.78 -0.02 -17.90
C ARG A 160 -0.88 1.01 -16.78
N GLN A 161 -0.78 2.30 -17.09
CA GLN A 161 -0.91 3.37 -16.10
C GLN A 161 -2.29 3.34 -15.41
N ARG A 162 -3.35 3.06 -16.18
CA ARG A 162 -4.70 2.90 -15.61
C ARG A 162 -4.79 1.71 -14.67
N GLN A 163 -4.23 0.56 -15.06
CA GLN A 163 -4.22 -0.64 -14.22
C GLN A 163 -3.40 -0.46 -12.95
N ALA A 164 -2.31 0.30 -13.03
CA ALA A 164 -1.50 0.69 -11.87
C ALA A 164 -2.18 1.74 -10.97
N GLY A 165 -3.30 2.32 -11.41
CA GLY A 165 -4.00 3.39 -10.69
C GLY A 165 -3.29 4.75 -10.75
N GLU A 166 -2.33 4.91 -11.66
CA GLU A 166 -1.59 6.17 -11.87
C GLU A 166 -2.43 7.22 -12.61
N ILE A 167 -3.39 6.76 -13.43
CA ILE A 167 -4.35 7.61 -14.15
C ILE A 167 -5.78 7.13 -13.89
N ASP A 168 -6.73 8.07 -13.94
CA ASP A 168 -8.15 7.77 -13.79
C ASP A 168 -8.80 7.37 -15.14
N GLU A 169 -10.05 6.91 -15.08
CA GLU A 169 -10.80 6.53 -16.29
C GLU A 169 -10.93 7.69 -17.27
N THR A 170 -11.14 8.91 -16.76
CA THR A 170 -11.32 10.11 -17.58
C THR A 170 -10.07 10.40 -18.41
N PHE A 171 -8.90 10.40 -17.76
CA PHE A 171 -7.63 10.61 -18.44
C PHE A 171 -7.33 9.49 -19.43
N TYR A 172 -7.60 8.24 -19.07
CA TYR A 172 -7.41 7.10 -19.97
C TYR A 172 -8.20 7.28 -21.28
N GLN A 173 -9.49 7.60 -21.19
CA GLN A 173 -10.35 7.80 -22.36
C GLN A 173 -9.90 9.00 -23.22
N GLN A 174 -9.51 10.10 -22.58
CA GLN A 174 -8.98 11.28 -23.29
C GLN A 174 -7.64 10.97 -23.97
N GLY A 175 -6.75 10.24 -23.31
CA GLY A 175 -5.47 9.80 -23.86
C GLY A 175 -5.65 8.92 -25.10
N LEU A 176 -6.57 7.96 -25.06
CA LEU A 176 -6.91 7.13 -26.23
C LEU A 176 -7.46 7.98 -27.39
N ALA A 177 -8.35 8.94 -27.10
CA ALA A 177 -8.92 9.81 -28.10
C ALA A 177 -7.86 10.73 -28.74
N LEU A 178 -6.93 11.26 -27.95
CA LEU A 178 -5.81 12.07 -28.41
C LEU A 178 -4.87 11.26 -29.29
N ASN A 179 -4.46 10.08 -28.85
CA ASN A 179 -3.63 9.20 -29.66
C ASN A 179 -4.29 9.00 -31.02
N LYS A 180 -5.57 8.58 -31.06
CA LYS A 180 -6.31 8.30 -32.30
C LYS A 180 -6.38 9.50 -33.25
N ARG A 181 -6.37 10.72 -32.73
CA ARG A 181 -6.41 11.95 -33.53
C ARG A 181 -5.08 12.26 -34.24
N TYR A 182 -3.96 11.74 -33.73
CA TYR A 182 -2.61 12.02 -34.23
C TYR A 182 -1.94 10.81 -34.89
N LEU A 183 -2.70 9.76 -35.20
CA LEU A 183 -2.30 8.66 -36.09
C LEU A 183 -2.64 9.01 -37.55
#